data_AF-A0A8J4G6W5-F1
#
_entry.id   AF-A0A8J4G6W5-F1
#
_cell.length_a   1.000
_cell.length_b   1.000
_cell.length_c   1.000
_cell.angle_alpha   90.00
_cell.angle_beta   90.00
_cell.angle_gamma   90.00
#
_symmetry.space_group_name_H-M   'P 1'
#
loop_
_entity.id
_entity.type
_entity.pdbx_description
1 polymer ?
#
loop_
_entity_poly.entity_id
_entity_poly.type
_entity_poly.pdbx_seq_one_letter_code
_entity_poly.pdbx_strand_id
1 'polypeptide(L)'
;MAAYGEDLGNQIFVTLRRGEEWPPRTVDVRVRYEQTIGELKAAAAKALGVPLEKQQLFWHGKELTSAYDNRTLLEMDMHTGFALQGYDLTAVPKYWPPVKMTAEGLVLE
;
A
#
# COMPACT_ATOMS: atom_id res chain seq x y z
N MET A 1 -10.28 -30.42 -3.74
CA MET A 1 -9.72 -30.16 -2.39
C MET A 1 -9.76 -28.67 -2.16
N ALA A 2 -10.69 -28.18 -1.34
CA ALA A 2 -10.64 -26.80 -0.88
C ALA A 2 -9.70 -26.76 0.33
N ALA A 3 -8.65 -25.93 0.26
CA ALA A 3 -7.71 -25.73 1.36
C ALA A 3 -8.39 -24.91 2.47
N TYR A 4 -9.27 -25.56 3.23
CA TYR A 4 -9.76 -25.05 4.50
C TYR A 4 -8.70 -25.35 5.56
N GLY A 5 -7.80 -24.40 5.85
CA GLY A 5 -6.92 -24.56 7.02
C GLY A 5 -5.65 -23.74 7.09
N GLU A 6 -5.18 -23.11 6.01
CA GLU A 6 -4.06 -22.18 6.13
C GLU A 6 -4.61 -20.81 6.52
N ASP A 7 -4.32 -20.39 7.75
CA ASP A 7 -4.43 -18.98 8.14
C ASP A 7 -3.40 -18.20 7.33
N LEU A 8 -3.80 -17.79 6.12
CA LEU A 8 -3.00 -17.00 5.20
C LEU A 8 -2.88 -15.53 5.66
N GLY A 9 -3.45 -15.15 6.81
CA GLY A 9 -3.50 -13.76 7.26
C GLY A 9 -4.50 -12.91 6.48
N ASN A 10 -4.47 -11.60 6.75
CA ASN A 10 -5.36 -10.65 6.13
C ASN A 10 -5.04 -10.41 4.66
N GLN A 11 -6.07 -10.31 3.84
CA GLN A 11 -5.93 -9.89 2.44
C GLN A 11 -5.99 -8.37 2.34
N ILE A 12 -4.92 -7.73 1.90
CA ILE A 12 -4.89 -6.30 1.59
C ILE A 12 -4.66 -6.13 0.11
N PHE A 13 -5.51 -5.34 -0.55
CA PHE A 13 -5.31 -4.98 -1.96
C PHE A 13 -4.38 -3.76 -2.05
N VAL A 14 -3.38 -3.81 -2.92
CA VAL A 14 -2.48 -2.68 -3.16
C VAL A 14 -2.53 -2.33 -4.63
N THR A 15 -2.95 -1.10 -4.93
CA THR A 15 -3.08 -0.59 -6.30
C THR A 15 -2.08 0.54 -6.54
N LEU A 16 -1.22 0.39 -7.54
CA LEU A 16 -0.32 1.46 -7.99
C LEU A 16 -0.71 1.98 -9.37
N ARG A 17 -0.76 3.30 -9.50
CA ARG A 17 -0.84 4.02 -10.78
C ARG A 17 0.57 4.41 -11.22
N ARG A 18 0.85 4.33 -12.52
CA ARG A 18 2.16 4.68 -13.09
C ARG A 18 1.97 5.67 -14.23
N GLY A 19 2.35 6.93 -14.03
CA GLY A 19 2.16 7.99 -15.04
C GLY A 19 0.72 8.06 -15.57
N GLU A 20 0.56 7.90 -16.89
CA GLU A 20 -0.74 7.86 -17.57
C GLU A 20 -1.20 6.43 -17.94
N GLU A 21 -0.49 5.41 -17.45
CA GLU A 21 -0.80 4.01 -17.77
C GLU A 21 -2.17 3.59 -17.21
N TRP A 22 -2.94 2.87 -18.03
CA TRP A 22 -4.24 2.30 -17.69
C TRP A 22 -4.34 0.86 -18.21
N PRO A 23 -4.89 -0.09 -17.44
CA PRO A 23 -5.37 0.05 -16.06
C PRO A 23 -4.22 0.14 -15.03
N PRO A 24 -4.49 0.65 -13.81
CA PRO A 24 -3.52 0.56 -12.72
C PRO A 24 -3.25 -0.90 -12.36
N ARG A 25 -2.08 -1.15 -11.77
CA ARG A 25 -1.70 -2.49 -11.35
C ARG A 25 -2.16 -2.73 -9.92
N THR A 26 -2.94 -3.78 -9.72
CA THR A 26 -3.41 -4.21 -8.40
C THR A 26 -2.88 -5.61 -8.08
N VAL A 27 -2.43 -5.79 -6.85
CA VAL A 27 -2.08 -7.10 -6.27
C VAL A 27 -2.80 -7.27 -4.94
N ASP A 28 -3.02 -8.52 -4.52
CA ASP A 28 -3.34 -8.82 -3.13
C ASP A 28 -2.09 -9.28 -2.39
N VAL A 29 -1.92 -8.78 -1.16
CA VAL A 29 -0.87 -9.23 -0.25
C VAL A 29 -1.49 -9.85 0.99
N ARG A 30 -0.79 -10.84 1.52
CA ARG A 30 -1.19 -11.62 2.69
C ARG A 30 -0.33 -11.23 3.88
N VAL A 31 -0.97 -10.62 4.89
CA VAL A 31 -0.29 -10.01 6.04
C VAL A 31 -1.09 -10.20 7.32
N ARG A 32 -0.42 -10.56 8.43
CA ARG A 32 -1.07 -10.75 9.74
C ARG A 32 -1.23 -9.43 10.48
N TYR A 33 -2.07 -9.42 11.51
CA TYR A 33 -2.34 -8.20 12.30
C TYR A 33 -1.11 -7.69 13.06
N GLU A 34 -0.22 -8.59 13.44
CA GLU A 34 1.02 -8.32 14.18
C GLU A 34 2.16 -7.86 13.26
N GLN A 35 2.02 -8.04 11.94
CA GLN A 35 3.01 -7.58 10.99
C GLN A 35 2.94 -6.07 10.81
N THR A 36 4.08 -5.48 10.48
CA THR A 36 4.21 -4.03 10.36
C THR A 36 3.80 -3.51 8.99
N ILE A 37 3.53 -2.20 8.91
CA ILE A 37 3.34 -1.51 7.63
C ILE A 37 4.59 -1.60 6.76
N GLY A 38 5.79 -1.64 7.35
CA GLY A 38 7.03 -1.89 6.63
C GLY A 38 7.03 -3.27 5.93
N GLU A 39 6.59 -4.31 6.63
CA GLU A 39 6.44 -5.65 6.05
C GLU A 39 5.37 -5.70 4.95
N LEU A 40 4.24 -5.01 5.14
CA LEU A 40 3.19 -4.89 4.12
C LEU A 40 3.73 -4.22 2.85
N LYS A 41 4.42 -3.10 2.99
CA LYS A 41 5.04 -2.40 1.86
C LYS A 41 6.05 -3.29 1.15
N ALA A 42 6.92 -3.99 1.90
CA ALA A 42 7.89 -4.92 1.32
C ALA A 42 7.22 -6.07 0.54
N ALA A 43 6.14 -6.65 1.08
CA ALA A 43 5.36 -7.68 0.39
C ALA A 43 4.74 -7.14 -0.91
N ALA A 44 4.18 -5.93 -0.86
CA ALA A 44 3.59 -5.28 -2.03
C ALA A 44 4.64 -4.91 -3.08
N ALA A 45 5.79 -4.36 -2.66
CA ALA A 45 6.94 -4.06 -3.52
C ALA A 45 7.39 -5.31 -4.30
N LYS A 46 7.52 -6.45 -3.60
CA LYS A 46 7.86 -7.74 -4.22
C LYS A 46 6.79 -8.20 -5.22
N ALA A 47 5.52 -8.14 -4.87
CA ALA A 47 4.41 -8.58 -5.73
C ALA A 47 4.21 -7.69 -6.98
N LEU A 48 4.44 -6.38 -6.83
CA LEU A 48 4.34 -5.40 -7.91
C LEU A 48 5.64 -5.28 -8.71
N GLY A 49 6.78 -5.74 -8.19
CA GLY A 49 8.09 -5.53 -8.81
C GLY A 49 8.51 -4.06 -8.82
N VAL A 50 8.01 -3.27 -7.87
CA VAL A 50 8.34 -1.84 -7.71
C VAL A 50 9.24 -1.70 -6.48
N PRO A 51 10.40 -1.04 -6.57
CA PRO A 51 11.27 -0.81 -5.42
C PRO A 51 10.55 -0.06 -4.29
N LEU A 52 10.89 -0.36 -3.03
CA LEU A 52 10.21 0.19 -1.85
C LEU A 52 10.26 1.73 -1.83
N GLU A 53 11.40 2.30 -2.21
CA GLU A 53 11.67 3.74 -2.31
C GLU A 53 10.95 4.42 -3.49
N LYS A 54 10.43 3.63 -4.43
CA LYS A 54 9.60 4.08 -5.55
C LYS A 54 8.13 3.73 -5.36
N GLN A 55 7.78 3.08 -4.25
CA GLN A 55 6.42 2.73 -3.90
C GLN A 55 5.85 3.80 -2.97
N GLN A 56 4.91 4.59 -3.47
CA GLN A 56 4.19 5.55 -2.65
C GLN A 56 2.77 5.03 -2.37
N LEU A 57 2.42 4.83 -1.11
CA LEU A 57 1.10 4.33 -0.70
C LEU A 57 0.38 5.36 0.18
N PHE A 58 -0.94 5.40 0.05
CA PHE A 58 -1.83 6.25 0.82
C PHE A 58 -2.84 5.39 1.59
N TRP A 59 -3.06 5.75 2.85
CA TRP A 59 -4.10 5.21 3.72
C TRP A 59 -4.96 6.34 4.27
N HIS A 60 -6.29 6.24 4.10
CA HIS A 60 -7.23 7.31 4.44
C HIS A 60 -6.81 8.69 3.94
N GLY A 61 -6.32 8.75 2.70
CA GLY A 61 -5.87 9.99 2.07
C GLY A 61 -4.50 10.50 2.53
N LYS A 62 -3.84 9.83 3.48
CA LYS A 62 -2.52 10.23 3.99
C LYS A 62 -1.44 9.29 3.49
N GLU A 63 -0.31 9.84 3.08
CA GLU A 63 0.85 9.06 2.69
C GLU A 63 1.34 8.20 3.87
N LEU A 64 1.54 6.90 3.61
CA LEU A 64 2.21 6.00 4.53
C LEU A 64 3.72 6.26 4.44
N THR A 65 4.19 7.30 5.13
CA THR A 65 5.62 7.61 5.25
C THR A 65 6.35 6.57 6.12
N SER A 66 7.67 6.71 6.28
CA SER A 66 8.48 5.83 7.13
C SER A 66 8.12 5.90 8.62
N ALA A 67 7.43 6.96 9.05
CA ALA A 67 6.92 7.10 10.41
C ALA A 67 5.91 6.00 10.80
N TYR A 68 5.31 5.33 9.81
CA TYR A 68 4.36 4.24 10.02
C TYR A 68 5.01 2.86 9.94
N ASP A 69 6.27 2.72 9.52
CA ASP A 69 6.86 1.42 9.17
C ASP A 69 6.93 0.44 10.34
N ASN A 70 7.00 0.95 11.57
CA ASN A 70 7.03 0.14 12.79
C ASN A 70 5.64 -0.11 13.38
N ARG A 71 4.59 0.52 12.85
CA ARG A 71 3.21 0.28 13.29
C ARG A 71 2.72 -1.03 12.69
N THR A 72 1.98 -1.77 13.49
CA THR A 72 1.33 -3.01 13.07
C THR A 72 0.06 -2.72 12.27
N LEU A 73 -0.42 -3.72 11.51
CA LEU A 73 -1.73 -3.62 10.86
C LEU A 73 -2.85 -3.38 11.87
N LEU A 74 -2.75 -4.00 13.05
CA LEU A 74 -3.71 -3.81 14.13
C LEU A 74 -3.73 -2.37 14.65
N GLU A 75 -2.56 -1.76 14.90
CA GLU A 75 -2.46 -0.35 15.34
C GLU A 75 -2.94 0.65 14.28
N MET A 76 -3.01 0.21 13.02
CA MET A 76 -3.47 1.00 11.88
C MET A 76 -4.93 0.72 11.51
N ASP A 77 -5.62 -0.12 12.28
CA ASP A 77 -6.99 -0.59 12.05
C ASP A 77 -7.22 -1.10 10.61
N MET A 78 -6.21 -1.79 10.05
CA MET A 78 -6.25 -2.34 8.70
C MET A 78 -6.74 -3.80 8.71
N HIS A 79 -7.89 -4.04 8.08
CA HIS A 79 -8.53 -5.35 8.05
C HIS A 79 -8.54 -5.99 6.66
N THR A 80 -8.83 -7.29 6.61
CA THR A 80 -9.05 -8.02 5.36
C THR A 80 -10.07 -7.33 4.46
N GLY A 81 -9.75 -7.22 3.18
CA GLY A 81 -10.58 -6.61 2.15
C GLY A 81 -10.32 -5.11 1.96
N PHE A 82 -9.51 -4.49 2.82
CA PHE A 82 -9.12 -3.09 2.65
C PHE A 82 -8.12 -2.93 1.50
N ALA A 83 -8.05 -1.70 0.98
CA ALA A 83 -7.21 -1.37 -0.15
C ALA A 83 -6.35 -0.15 0.15
N LEU A 84 -5.08 -0.25 -0.26
CA LEU A 84 -4.17 0.87 -0.37
C LEU A 84 -4.09 1.30 -1.82
N GLN A 85 -4.09 2.61 -2.03
CA GLN A 85 -3.90 3.22 -3.32
C GLN A 85 -2.60 4.01 -3.32
N GLY A 86 -1.96 4.09 -4.48
CA GLY A 86 -0.63 4.64 -4.54
C GLY A 86 -0.14 4.89 -5.95
N TYR A 87 1.12 5.28 -6.01
CA TYR A 87 1.82 5.60 -7.24
C TYR A 87 3.15 4.85 -7.30
N ASP A 88 3.44 4.34 -8.49
CA ASP A 88 4.77 3.86 -8.86
C ASP A 88 5.58 5.06 -9.35
N LEU A 89 6.54 5.48 -8.52
CA LEU A 89 7.42 6.63 -8.75
C LEU A 89 8.61 6.31 -9.68
N THR A 90 8.63 5.15 -10.33
CA THR A 90 9.54 4.89 -11.47
C THR A 90 9.19 5.74 -12.69
N ALA A 91 7.96 6.26 -12.75
CA ALA A 91 7.53 7.29 -13.69
C ALA A 91 7.08 8.55 -12.92
N VAL A 92 7.00 9.68 -13.61
CA VAL A 92 6.45 10.91 -13.01
C VAL A 92 4.97 10.66 -12.65
N PRO A 93 4.57 10.81 -11.37
CA PRO A 93 3.21 10.51 -10.96
C PRO A 93 2.24 11.58 -11.48
N LYS A 94 1.07 11.12 -11.93
CA LYS A 94 -0.08 11.97 -12.25
C LYS A 94 -1.10 11.86 -11.11
N TYR A 95 -0.96 12.73 -10.12
CA TYR A 95 -1.83 12.71 -8.94
C TYR A 95 -3.28 13.05 -9.32
N TRP A 96 -4.19 12.15 -8.96
CA TRP A 96 -5.62 12.38 -9.05
C TRP A 96 -6.37 11.55 -7.98
N PRO A 97 -6.97 12.17 -6.96
CA PRO A 97 -7.04 13.61 -6.71
C PRO A 97 -5.67 14.29 -6.51
N PRO A 98 -5.57 15.62 -6.61
CA PRO A 98 -4.35 16.35 -6.29
C PRO A 98 -3.81 16.01 -4.90
N VAL A 99 -2.51 16.21 -4.70
CA VAL A 99 -1.86 16.02 -3.40
C VAL A 99 -1.30 17.34 -2.89
N LYS A 100 -1.34 17.49 -1.57
CA LYS A 100 -0.74 18.61 -0.84
C LYS A 100 0.33 18.10 0.11
N MET A 101 1.50 18.74 0.11
CA MET A 101 2.55 18.45 1.08
C MET A 101 2.21 19.09 2.43
N THR A 102 2.22 18.29 3.50
CA THR A 102 2.08 18.73 4.89
C THR A 102 3.34 18.36 5.70
N ALA A 103 3.37 18.68 6.99
CA ALA A 103 4.49 18.31 7.85
C ALA A 103 4.61 16.78 8.05
N GLU A 104 3.50 16.05 7.83
CA GLU A 104 3.38 14.61 8.03
C GLU A 104 3.54 13.78 6.74
N GLY A 105 3.67 14.44 5.59
CA GLY A 105 3.77 13.82 4.27
C GLY A 105 2.75 14.38 3.27
N LEU A 106 2.51 13.66 2.18
CA LEU A 106 1.49 14.03 1.20
C LEU A 106 0.08 13.62 1.66
N VAL A 107 -0.89 14.48 1.38
CA VAL A 107 -2.31 14.22 1.65
C VAL A 107 -3.11 14.44 0.36
N LEU A 108 -4.04 13.55 0.06
CA LEU A 108 -4.99 13.69 -1.04
C LEU A 108 -6.01 14.81 -0.73
N GLU A 109 -6.23 15.70 -1.70
CA GLU A 109 -7.14 16.85 -1.63
C GLU A 109 -8.36 16.67 -2.55
#